data_AF-A0A0Q8T899-F1
#
_entry.id   AF-A0A0Q8T899-F1
#
_cell.length_a   1.000
_cell.length_b   1.000
_cell.length_c   1.000
_cell.angle_alpha   90.00
_cell.angle_beta   90.00
_cell.angle_gamma   90.00
#
_symmetry.space_group_name_H-M   'P 1'
#
loop_
_entity.id
_entity.type
_entity.pdbx_description
1 polymer ?
#
loop_
_entity_poly.entity_id
_entity_poly.type
_entity_poly.pdbx_seq_one_letter_code
_entity_poly.pdbx_strand_id
1 'polypeptide(L)'
;MMQLASGFANYEFWMRALSFYTFMGFMPFSSISPQHDILLELASARQHIAALAVALAILAVVVYFAIKRQTWAILWIGFYAGIFPVLGILSIRLADTIGAERFMYLPLVMLALASVALFLEIRDKYPLQRIISLMGAAVAGGWLVLSLLVTYTVTSMWESGVKLWSWQYQSRPENQMVLMNYLVHLSSSREPELEKKFEIEIEKIQSRNRGRLPMEVQGIYAIYLLTKQNPEAIPYLQGLVDNSVGIWDQPREQLGLMKSLKYSSILANYAQALMIFNGDLKLARETLNRSKALTGRGGEFQFVHSMIALEYLAGNKADALNLYRENLEMLHAYDIHKMHASIRTLIQFTCLQLKGENCKPQALEFIEELKKESLVPSR
;
A
#
# COMPACT_ATOMS: atom_id res chain seq x y z
N MET A 1 -31.12 9.20 16.78
CA MET A 1 -30.78 9.41 15.35
C MET A 1 -29.37 8.96 14.99
N MET A 2 -28.33 9.32 15.75
CA MET A 2 -26.93 8.95 15.44
C MET A 2 -26.64 7.44 15.47
N GLN A 3 -27.24 6.69 16.41
CA GLN A 3 -27.14 5.22 16.45
C GLN A 3 -27.86 4.53 15.28
N LEU A 4 -29.02 5.04 14.86
CA LEU A 4 -29.76 4.51 13.70
C LEU A 4 -29.00 4.74 12.40
N ALA A 5 -28.38 5.91 12.22
CA ALA A 5 -27.52 6.20 11.07
C ALA A 5 -26.29 5.28 11.03
N SER A 6 -25.65 5.02 12.19
CA SER A 6 -24.53 4.08 12.26
C SER A 6 -24.94 2.62 12.01
N GLY A 7 -26.14 2.22 12.45
CA GLY A 7 -26.69 0.89 12.20
C GLY A 7 -27.02 0.68 10.72
N PHE A 8 -27.60 1.69 10.07
CA PHE A 8 -27.93 1.65 8.65
C PHE A 8 -26.67 1.60 7.78
N ALA A 9 -25.64 2.39 8.12
CA ALA A 9 -24.35 2.36 7.44
C ALA A 9 -23.63 1.00 7.57
N ASN A 10 -23.69 0.38 8.75
CA ASN A 10 -23.12 -0.96 8.97
C ASN A 10 -23.89 -2.04 8.18
N TYR A 11 -25.21 -1.97 8.17
CA TYR A 11 -26.05 -2.91 7.40
C TYR A 11 -25.76 -2.80 5.90
N GLU A 12 -25.69 -1.58 5.38
CA GLU A 12 -25.35 -1.33 3.99
C GLU A 12 -23.96 -1.91 3.66
N PHE A 13 -22.97 -1.71 4.52
CA PHE A 13 -21.65 -2.32 4.36
C PHE A 13 -21.72 -3.85 4.30
N TRP A 14 -22.41 -4.50 5.24
CA TRP A 14 -22.49 -5.97 5.32
C TRP A 14 -23.11 -6.57 4.05
N MET A 15 -24.20 -5.97 3.57
CA MET A 15 -24.89 -6.43 2.37
C MET A 15 -24.06 -6.23 1.11
N ARG A 16 -23.34 -5.10 1.02
CA ARG A 16 -22.39 -4.83 -0.06
C ARG A 16 -21.24 -5.84 -0.04
N ALA A 17 -20.63 -6.08 1.12
CA ALA A 17 -19.54 -7.05 1.29
C ALA A 17 -20.00 -8.47 0.91
N LEU A 18 -21.20 -8.87 1.32
CA LEU A 18 -21.79 -10.17 0.96
C LEU A 18 -21.93 -10.30 -0.56
N SER A 19 -22.48 -9.28 -1.22
CA SER A 19 -22.62 -9.29 -2.69
C SER A 19 -21.27 -9.34 -3.40
N PHE A 20 -20.29 -8.55 -2.92
CA PHE A 20 -18.93 -8.48 -3.44
C PHE A 20 -18.24 -9.84 -3.38
N TYR A 21 -18.18 -10.48 -2.20
CA TYR A 21 -17.50 -11.76 -2.03
C TYR A 21 -18.24 -12.91 -2.73
N THR A 22 -19.58 -12.86 -2.79
CA THR A 22 -20.35 -13.85 -3.57
C THR A 22 -20.00 -13.73 -5.05
N PHE A 23 -20.00 -12.52 -5.62
CA PHE A 23 -19.65 -12.30 -7.02
C PHE A 23 -18.20 -12.69 -7.32
N MET A 24 -17.25 -12.29 -6.47
CA MET A 24 -15.84 -12.69 -6.58
C MET A 24 -15.62 -14.20 -6.50
N GLY A 25 -16.50 -14.94 -5.81
CA GLY A 25 -16.46 -16.40 -5.78
C GLY A 25 -16.73 -17.05 -7.15
N PHE A 26 -17.67 -16.50 -7.93
CA PHE A 26 -18.09 -17.06 -9.22
C PHE A 26 -17.42 -16.42 -10.42
N MET A 27 -16.92 -15.19 -10.29
CA MET A 27 -16.29 -14.43 -11.36
C MET A 27 -15.03 -13.72 -10.86
N PRO A 28 -13.98 -14.45 -10.41
CA PRO A 28 -12.77 -13.86 -9.85
C PRO A 28 -11.92 -13.12 -10.89
N PHE A 29 -12.27 -13.20 -12.18
CA PHE A 29 -11.46 -12.70 -13.29
C PHE A 29 -11.73 -11.24 -13.66
N SER A 30 -12.87 -10.68 -13.27
CA SER A 30 -13.32 -9.35 -13.74
C SER A 30 -12.73 -8.18 -12.96
N SER A 31 -12.25 -8.41 -11.74
CA SER A 31 -11.96 -7.32 -10.80
C SER A 31 -10.73 -7.55 -9.94
N ILE A 32 -9.76 -8.37 -10.36
CA ILE A 32 -8.51 -8.50 -9.60
C ILE A 32 -7.81 -7.14 -9.53
N SER A 33 -7.66 -6.62 -8.32
CA SER A 33 -7.17 -5.28 -8.08
C SER A 33 -6.38 -5.25 -6.77
N PRO A 34 -5.28 -4.48 -6.67
CA PRO A 34 -4.62 -4.27 -5.38
C PRO A 34 -5.55 -3.70 -4.31
N GLN A 35 -6.64 -3.06 -4.73
CA GLN A 35 -7.61 -2.43 -3.85
C GLN A 35 -9.03 -2.42 -4.44
N HIS A 36 -9.99 -2.74 -3.57
CA HIS A 36 -11.43 -2.63 -3.84
C HIS A 36 -12.02 -1.49 -3.00
N ASP A 37 -12.21 -0.33 -3.63
CA ASP A 37 -12.76 0.85 -3.01
C ASP A 37 -14.29 0.75 -2.84
N ILE A 38 -14.77 0.96 -1.61
CA ILE A 38 -16.19 0.83 -1.26
C ILE A 38 -17.11 1.83 -1.98
N LEU A 39 -16.59 3.01 -2.33
CA LEU A 39 -17.36 4.07 -3.00
C LEU A 39 -17.43 3.85 -4.51
N LEU A 40 -16.37 3.27 -5.10
CA LEU A 40 -16.19 3.20 -6.55
C LEU A 40 -16.56 1.85 -7.15
N GLU A 41 -16.35 0.72 -6.47
CA GLU A 41 -16.63 -0.61 -7.02
C GLU A 41 -18.12 -0.89 -7.23
N LEU A 42 -18.96 0.05 -6.80
CA LEU A 42 -20.34 -0.20 -6.48
C LEU A 42 -21.22 0.99 -6.90
N ALA A 43 -20.87 1.51 -8.08
CA ALA A 43 -21.37 2.75 -8.69
C ALA A 43 -22.87 2.80 -9.02
N SER A 44 -23.62 1.68 -8.90
CA SER A 44 -25.08 1.68 -9.15
C SER A 44 -25.83 0.85 -8.13
N ALA A 45 -26.64 1.52 -7.29
CA ALA A 45 -27.53 0.89 -6.30
C ALA A 45 -28.40 -0.24 -6.89
N ARG A 46 -28.75 -0.18 -8.17
CA ARG A 46 -29.53 -1.23 -8.85
C ARG A 46 -28.74 -2.53 -9.05
N GLN A 47 -27.45 -2.44 -9.36
CA GLN A 47 -26.58 -3.60 -9.52
C GLN A 47 -26.39 -4.33 -8.19
N HIS A 48 -26.33 -3.59 -7.08
CA HIS A 48 -26.29 -4.17 -5.73
C HIS A 48 -27.55 -4.92 -5.36
N ILE A 49 -28.71 -4.31 -5.57
CA ILE A 49 -29.98 -4.94 -5.17
C ILE A 49 -30.16 -6.25 -5.93
N ALA A 50 -29.80 -6.28 -7.21
CA ALA A 50 -29.81 -7.50 -8.01
C ALA A 50 -28.80 -8.54 -7.52
N ALA A 51 -27.53 -8.16 -7.33
CA ALA A 51 -26.48 -9.08 -6.86
C ALA A 51 -26.79 -9.65 -5.47
N LEU A 52 -27.31 -8.82 -4.57
CA LEU A 52 -27.75 -9.20 -3.24
C LEU A 52 -28.96 -10.13 -3.29
N ALA A 53 -29.97 -9.82 -4.09
CA ALA A 53 -31.14 -10.69 -4.25
C ALA A 53 -30.73 -12.08 -4.76
N VAL A 54 -29.79 -12.14 -5.71
CA VAL A 54 -29.21 -13.39 -6.21
C VAL A 54 -28.45 -14.12 -5.11
N ALA A 55 -27.59 -13.43 -4.34
CA ALA A 55 -26.85 -14.04 -3.23
C ALA A 55 -27.78 -14.64 -2.17
N LEU A 56 -28.85 -13.91 -1.79
CA LEU A 56 -29.85 -14.39 -0.84
C LEU A 56 -30.66 -15.57 -1.39
N ALA A 57 -31.01 -15.54 -2.68
CA ALA A 57 -31.69 -16.66 -3.32
C ALA A 57 -30.82 -17.92 -3.33
N ILE A 58 -29.53 -17.80 -3.68
CA ILE A 58 -28.57 -18.90 -3.63
C ILE A 58 -28.46 -19.43 -2.20
N LEU A 59 -28.32 -18.53 -1.21
CA LEU A 59 -28.24 -18.92 0.20
C LEU A 59 -29.49 -19.69 0.65
N ALA A 60 -30.69 -19.23 0.29
CA ALA A 60 -31.94 -19.91 0.62
C ALA A 60 -32.03 -21.33 0.02
N VAL A 61 -31.63 -21.48 -1.24
CA VAL A 61 -31.56 -22.79 -1.92
C VAL A 61 -30.56 -23.71 -1.23
N VAL A 62 -29.36 -23.20 -0.94
CA VAL A 62 -28.31 -23.95 -0.25
C VAL A 62 -28.78 -24.40 1.14
N VAL A 63 -29.40 -23.52 1.92
CA VAL A 63 -29.93 -23.86 3.25
C VAL A 63 -31.00 -24.95 3.14
N TYR A 64 -31.93 -24.84 2.20
CA TYR A 64 -32.96 -25.86 1.98
C TYR A 64 -32.35 -27.25 1.69
N PHE A 65 -31.35 -27.34 0.81
CA PHE A 65 -30.71 -28.60 0.48
C PHE A 65 -29.74 -29.09 1.57
N ALA A 66 -29.15 -28.20 2.37
CA ALA A 66 -28.35 -28.57 3.52
C ALA A 66 -29.22 -29.17 4.64
N ILE A 67 -30.45 -28.68 4.85
CA ILE A 67 -31.43 -29.31 5.75
C ILE A 67 -31.77 -30.73 5.27
N LYS A 68 -31.79 -30.95 3.95
CA LYS A 68 -31.90 -32.29 3.34
C LYS A 68 -30.60 -33.11 3.37
N ARG A 69 -29.57 -32.62 4.06
CA ARG A 69 -28.26 -33.27 4.24
C ARG A 69 -27.51 -33.55 2.94
N GLN A 70 -27.73 -32.74 1.91
CA GLN A 70 -26.94 -32.84 0.67
C GLN A 70 -25.51 -32.34 0.90
N THR A 71 -24.52 -33.16 0.54
CA THR A 71 -23.09 -32.87 0.78
C THR A 71 -22.65 -31.58 0.11
N TRP A 72 -23.03 -31.34 -1.15
CA TRP A 72 -22.67 -30.11 -1.87
C TRP A 72 -23.22 -28.87 -1.19
N ALA A 73 -24.43 -28.95 -0.61
CA ALA A 73 -25.08 -27.84 0.05
C ALA A 73 -24.39 -27.51 1.39
N ILE A 74 -23.96 -28.53 2.15
CA ILE A 74 -23.18 -28.34 3.38
C ILE A 74 -21.83 -27.68 3.07
N LEU A 75 -21.14 -28.12 2.01
CA LEU A 75 -19.89 -27.49 1.57
C LEU A 75 -20.10 -26.05 1.12
N TRP A 76 -21.22 -25.74 0.48
CA TRP A 76 -21.57 -24.38 0.07
C TRP A 76 -21.94 -23.48 1.26
N ILE A 77 -22.53 -24.02 2.34
CA ILE A 77 -22.60 -23.30 3.62
C ILE A 77 -21.20 -22.98 4.14
N GLY A 78 -20.24 -23.89 3.96
CA GLY A 78 -18.83 -23.65 4.28
C GLY A 78 -18.23 -22.43 3.58
N PHE A 79 -18.63 -22.13 2.34
CA PHE A 79 -18.24 -20.90 1.63
C PHE A 79 -18.73 -19.64 2.36
N TYR A 80 -20.03 -19.57 2.69
CA TYR A 80 -20.59 -18.43 3.41
C TYR A 80 -20.06 -18.32 4.84
N ALA A 81 -19.84 -19.45 5.52
CA ALA A 81 -19.22 -19.49 6.83
C ALA A 81 -17.76 -18.98 6.79
N GLY A 82 -17.02 -19.27 5.72
CA GLY A 82 -15.67 -18.77 5.53
C GLY A 82 -15.60 -17.26 5.24
N ILE A 83 -16.59 -16.69 4.56
CA ILE A 83 -16.68 -15.24 4.29
C ILE A 83 -17.22 -14.47 5.50
N PHE A 84 -18.00 -15.11 6.37
CA PHE A 84 -18.65 -14.47 7.53
C PHE A 84 -17.73 -13.56 8.36
N PRO A 85 -16.47 -13.92 8.70
CA PRO A 85 -15.58 -13.07 9.49
C PRO A 85 -15.24 -11.73 8.83
N VAL A 86 -15.27 -11.68 7.49
CA VAL A 86 -14.83 -10.52 6.69
C VAL A 86 -15.99 -9.69 6.13
N LEU A 87 -17.23 -10.04 6.48
CA LEU A 87 -18.41 -9.24 6.16
C LEU A 87 -18.50 -7.94 6.98
N GLY A 88 -17.57 -7.70 7.92
CA GLY A 88 -17.60 -6.53 8.81
C GLY A 88 -18.49 -6.71 10.05
N ILE A 89 -18.93 -7.95 10.34
CA ILE A 89 -19.62 -8.33 11.58
C ILE A 89 -18.61 -8.41 12.73
N LEU A 90 -17.43 -8.98 12.46
CA LEU A 90 -16.24 -8.79 13.28
C LEU A 90 -15.54 -7.53 12.80
N SER A 91 -15.10 -6.66 13.72
CA SER A 91 -14.53 -5.34 13.42
C SER A 91 -13.13 -5.38 12.78
N ILE A 92 -12.89 -6.31 11.86
CA ILE A 92 -11.73 -6.31 10.98
C ILE A 92 -12.02 -5.30 9.86
N ARG A 93 -12.08 -4.01 10.19
CA ARG A 93 -12.22 -2.96 9.18
C ARG A 93 -10.88 -2.78 8.48
N LEU A 94 -10.79 -3.25 7.24
CA LEU A 94 -9.63 -3.03 6.38
C LEU A 94 -9.69 -1.63 5.77
N ALA A 95 -9.34 -0.60 6.53
CA ALA A 95 -9.25 0.77 6.02
C ALA A 95 -10.47 1.17 5.13
N ASP A 96 -10.28 2.03 4.13
CA ASP A 96 -11.30 2.44 3.15
C ASP A 96 -11.49 1.40 2.02
N THR A 97 -11.59 0.11 2.36
CA THR A 97 -11.81 -0.98 1.38
C THR A 97 -13.02 -1.83 1.75
N ILE A 98 -13.74 -2.31 0.75
CA ILE A 98 -14.89 -3.20 0.97
C ILE A 98 -14.47 -4.63 1.31
N GLY A 99 -13.32 -5.06 0.81
CA GLY A 99 -12.80 -6.41 0.98
C GLY A 99 -11.45 -6.59 0.32
N ALA A 100 -10.86 -7.76 0.51
CA ALA A 100 -9.62 -8.14 -0.14
C ALA A 100 -9.66 -9.61 -0.56
N GLU A 101 -9.09 -9.91 -1.72
CA GLU A 101 -9.12 -11.25 -2.33
C GLU A 101 -8.42 -12.29 -1.46
N ARG A 102 -7.45 -11.87 -0.63
CA ARG A 102 -6.74 -12.75 0.32
C ARG A 102 -7.65 -13.46 1.32
N PHE A 103 -8.87 -12.96 1.54
CA PHE A 103 -9.84 -13.61 2.43
C PHE A 103 -10.65 -14.71 1.75
N MET A 104 -10.55 -14.83 0.42
CA MET A 104 -11.30 -15.80 -0.36
C MET A 104 -10.65 -17.18 -0.44
N TYR A 105 -9.41 -17.37 0.04
CA TYR A 105 -8.72 -18.66 -0.09
C TYR A 105 -9.51 -19.85 0.47
N LEU A 106 -9.91 -19.79 1.74
CA LEU A 106 -10.71 -20.85 2.36
C LEU A 106 -12.13 -20.94 1.76
N PRO A 107 -12.88 -19.83 1.59
CA PRO A 107 -14.18 -19.86 0.91
C PRO A 107 -14.13 -20.54 -0.46
N LEU A 108 -13.16 -20.18 -1.30
CA LEU A 108 -13.03 -20.74 -2.66
C LEU A 108 -12.76 -22.24 -2.65
N VAL A 109 -11.99 -22.75 -1.69
CA VAL A 109 -11.80 -24.20 -1.51
C VAL A 109 -13.15 -24.88 -1.23
N MET A 110 -13.95 -24.32 -0.31
CA MET A 110 -15.28 -24.86 0.00
C MET A 110 -16.21 -24.82 -1.21
N LEU A 111 -16.19 -23.72 -1.98
CA LEU A 111 -16.98 -23.55 -3.19
C LEU A 111 -16.56 -24.52 -4.30
N ALA A 112 -15.26 -24.77 -4.47
CA ALA A 112 -14.74 -25.74 -5.43
C ALA A 112 -15.17 -27.17 -5.08
N LEU A 113 -15.05 -27.55 -3.81
CA LEU A 113 -15.51 -28.85 -3.32
C LEU A 113 -17.02 -29.02 -3.48
N ALA A 114 -17.80 -27.98 -3.16
CA ALA A 114 -19.25 -27.96 -3.35
C ALA A 114 -19.63 -28.18 -4.83
N SER A 115 -18.92 -27.51 -5.74
CA SER A 115 -19.14 -27.58 -7.18
C SER A 115 -18.84 -28.98 -7.73
N VAL A 116 -17.76 -29.62 -7.29
CA VAL A 116 -17.43 -31.02 -7.65
C VAL A 116 -18.47 -31.99 -7.08
N ALA A 117 -18.87 -31.84 -5.82
CA ALA A 117 -19.89 -32.69 -5.20
C ALA A 117 -21.23 -32.60 -5.93
N LEU A 118 -21.67 -31.38 -6.28
CA LEU A 118 -22.89 -31.16 -7.07
C LEU A 118 -22.79 -31.78 -8.46
N PHE A 119 -21.64 -31.62 -9.12
CA PHE A 119 -21.38 -32.21 -10.43
C PHE A 119 -21.48 -33.74 -10.41
N LEU A 120 -20.87 -34.39 -9.42
CA LEU A 120 -20.92 -35.86 -9.28
C LEU A 120 -22.35 -36.35 -9.03
N GLU A 121 -23.11 -35.67 -8.16
CA GLU A 121 -24.51 -36.03 -7.90
C GLU A 121 -25.38 -35.92 -9.16
N ILE A 122 -25.24 -34.83 -9.93
CA ILE A 122 -25.98 -34.63 -11.18
C ILE A 122 -25.57 -35.68 -12.21
N ARG A 123 -24.26 -35.92 -12.38
CA ARG A 123 -23.76 -36.91 -13.33
C ARG A 123 -24.32 -38.30 -13.01
N ASP A 124 -24.25 -38.73 -11.76
CA ASP A 124 -24.61 -40.10 -11.39
C ASP A 124 -26.13 -40.33 -11.41
N LYS A 125 -26.94 -39.28 -11.24
CA LYS A 125 -28.41 -39.34 -11.21
C LYS A 125 -29.06 -39.42 -12.60
N TYR A 126 -28.47 -38.82 -13.62
CA TYR A 126 -29.08 -38.71 -14.95
C TYR A 126 -28.42 -39.64 -15.98
N PRO A 127 -29.18 -40.21 -16.93
CA PRO A 127 -28.65 -41.14 -17.94
C PRO A 127 -27.71 -40.49 -18.97
N LEU A 128 -27.53 -39.17 -18.93
CA LEU A 128 -26.71 -38.37 -19.86
C LEU A 128 -25.25 -38.21 -19.39
N GLN A 129 -24.72 -39.20 -18.67
CA GLN A 129 -23.41 -39.14 -17.99
C GLN A 129 -22.27 -38.64 -18.88
N ARG A 130 -22.22 -39.09 -20.14
CA ARG A 130 -21.17 -38.69 -21.10
C ARG A 130 -21.23 -37.21 -21.46
N ILE A 131 -22.44 -36.69 -21.69
CA ILE A 131 -22.64 -35.27 -22.02
C ILE A 131 -22.32 -34.41 -20.80
N ILE A 132 -22.81 -34.79 -19.62
CA ILE A 132 -22.52 -34.10 -18.36
C ILE A 132 -21.00 -34.08 -18.10
N SER A 133 -20.32 -35.21 -18.32
CA SER A 133 -18.86 -35.30 -18.15
C SER A 133 -18.09 -34.40 -19.10
N LEU A 134 -18.50 -34.32 -20.37
CA LEU A 134 -17.91 -33.39 -21.34
C LEU A 134 -18.15 -31.93 -20.96
N MET A 135 -19.36 -31.60 -20.49
CA MET A 135 -19.66 -30.25 -19.99
C MET A 135 -18.81 -29.90 -18.76
N GLY A 136 -18.68 -30.82 -17.80
CA GLY A 136 -17.84 -30.63 -16.62
C GLY A 136 -16.38 -30.41 -16.99
N ALA A 137 -15.85 -31.22 -17.92
CA ALA A 137 -14.49 -31.05 -18.44
C ALA A 137 -14.32 -29.72 -19.19
N ALA A 138 -15.30 -29.30 -19.99
CA ALA A 138 -15.27 -28.02 -20.69
C ALA A 138 -15.29 -26.82 -19.73
N VAL A 139 -16.13 -26.86 -18.70
CA VAL A 139 -16.19 -25.81 -17.66
C VAL A 139 -14.88 -25.77 -16.87
N ALA A 140 -14.39 -26.92 -16.41
CA ALA A 140 -13.13 -26.98 -15.65
C ALA A 140 -11.92 -26.54 -16.50
N GLY A 141 -11.84 -27.02 -17.75
CA GLY A 141 -10.78 -26.64 -18.69
C GLY A 141 -10.83 -25.15 -19.04
N GLY A 142 -12.01 -24.61 -19.33
CA GLY A 142 -12.21 -23.18 -19.57
C GLY A 142 -11.82 -22.33 -18.36
N TRP A 143 -12.22 -22.76 -17.15
CA TRP A 143 -11.84 -22.09 -15.91
C TRP A 143 -10.33 -22.09 -15.68
N LEU A 144 -9.66 -23.21 -15.95
CA LEU A 144 -8.20 -23.33 -15.85
C LEU A 144 -7.50 -22.41 -16.85
N VAL A 145 -7.96 -22.36 -18.11
CA VAL A 145 -7.41 -21.45 -19.12
C VAL A 145 -7.59 -19.99 -18.70
N LEU A 146 -8.77 -19.59 -18.25
CA LEU A 146 -9.02 -18.23 -17.74
C LEU A 146 -8.13 -17.90 -16.54
N SER A 147 -7.96 -18.84 -15.62
CA SER A 147 -7.09 -18.67 -14.44
C SER A 147 -5.64 -18.49 -14.84
N LEU A 148 -5.15 -19.26 -15.82
CA LEU A 148 -3.78 -19.10 -16.35
C LEU A 148 -3.60 -17.76 -17.05
N LEU A 149 -4.56 -17.35 -17.89
CA LEU A 149 -4.52 -16.06 -18.59
C LEU A 149 -4.50 -14.90 -17.60
N VAL A 150 -5.38 -14.90 -16.61
CA VAL A 150 -5.45 -13.86 -15.59
C VAL A 150 -4.20 -13.86 -14.71
N THR A 151 -3.69 -15.03 -14.33
CA THR A 151 -2.43 -15.13 -13.58
C THR A 151 -1.29 -14.52 -14.40
N TYR A 152 -1.18 -14.84 -15.68
CA TYR A 152 -0.15 -14.30 -16.56
C TYR A 152 -0.25 -12.77 -16.72
N THR A 153 -1.46 -12.23 -16.92
CA THR A 153 -1.65 -10.78 -17.07
C THR A 153 -1.41 -10.02 -15.77
N VAL A 154 -1.94 -10.51 -14.64
CA VAL A 154 -1.83 -9.85 -13.34
C VAL A 154 -0.39 -9.92 -12.82
N THR A 155 0.28 -11.08 -12.89
CA THR A 155 1.67 -11.20 -12.41
C THR A 155 2.63 -10.33 -13.21
N SER A 156 2.41 -10.18 -14.52
CA SER A 156 3.17 -9.26 -15.38
C SER A 156 2.99 -7.79 -14.98
N MET A 157 1.78 -7.40 -14.55
CA MET A 157 1.53 -6.05 -14.02
C MET A 157 2.19 -5.83 -12.65
N TRP A 158 2.26 -6.87 -11.82
CA TRP A 158 2.81 -6.82 -10.45
C TRP A 158 4.35 -6.87 -10.42
N GLU A 159 4.99 -7.14 -11.55
CA GLU A 159 6.45 -7.17 -11.69
C GLU A 159 7.12 -5.84 -11.28
N SER A 160 6.45 -4.72 -11.53
CA SER A 160 6.96 -3.38 -11.23
C SER A 160 5.86 -2.49 -10.67
N GLY A 161 6.20 -1.74 -9.61
CA GLY A 161 5.29 -0.73 -9.06
C GLY A 161 4.86 0.30 -10.10
N VAL A 162 5.74 0.68 -11.03
CA VAL A 162 5.38 1.62 -12.11
C VAL A 162 4.32 1.01 -13.03
N LYS A 163 4.50 -0.25 -13.46
CA LYS A 163 3.50 -0.95 -14.31
C LYS A 163 2.16 -1.05 -13.59
N LEU A 164 2.17 -1.54 -12.35
CA LEU A 164 0.98 -1.72 -11.53
C LEU A 164 0.17 -0.42 -11.39
N TRP A 165 0.83 0.64 -10.93
CA TRP A 165 0.14 1.89 -10.62
C TRP A 165 -0.17 2.72 -11.87
N SER A 166 0.61 2.57 -12.95
CA SER A 166 0.24 3.19 -14.24
C SER A 166 -1.05 2.59 -14.81
N TRP A 167 -1.21 1.27 -14.74
CA TRP A 167 -2.44 0.59 -15.18
C TRP A 167 -3.64 0.98 -14.32
N GLN A 168 -3.48 0.99 -12.99
CA GLN A 168 -4.54 1.44 -12.09
C GLN A 168 -4.91 2.91 -12.31
N TYR A 169 -3.94 3.80 -12.52
CA TYR A 169 -4.20 5.21 -12.77
C TYR A 169 -4.93 5.45 -14.10
N GLN A 170 -4.62 4.67 -15.14
CA GLN A 170 -5.36 4.72 -16.41
C GLN A 170 -6.81 4.25 -16.24
N SER A 171 -7.03 3.25 -15.38
CA SER A 171 -8.35 2.67 -15.16
C SER A 171 -9.22 3.52 -14.22
N ARG A 172 -8.59 4.18 -13.23
CA ARG A 172 -9.25 4.90 -12.11
C ARG A 172 -8.48 6.19 -11.76
N PRO A 173 -8.43 7.20 -12.65
CA PRO A 173 -7.64 8.41 -12.46
C PRO A 173 -8.13 9.31 -11.31
N GLU A 174 -9.39 9.20 -10.91
CA GLU A 174 -10.01 9.96 -9.82
C GLU A 174 -9.63 9.45 -8.43
N ASN A 175 -9.10 8.23 -8.32
CA ASN A 175 -8.74 7.66 -7.03
C ASN A 175 -7.43 8.28 -6.51
N GLN A 176 -7.53 9.02 -5.41
CA GLN A 176 -6.40 9.74 -4.82
C GLN A 176 -5.28 8.80 -4.38
N MET A 177 -5.59 7.63 -3.82
CA MET A 177 -4.58 6.66 -3.41
C MET A 177 -3.82 6.09 -4.62
N VAL A 178 -4.53 5.79 -5.71
CA VAL A 178 -3.93 5.35 -6.97
C VAL A 178 -2.99 6.42 -7.52
N LEU A 179 -3.44 7.68 -7.57
CA LEU A 179 -2.62 8.80 -8.02
C LEU A 179 -1.35 8.93 -7.15
N MET A 180 -1.49 8.88 -5.83
CA MET A 180 -0.37 9.02 -4.90
C MET A 180 0.69 7.93 -5.10
N ASN A 181 0.27 6.67 -5.18
CA ASN A 181 1.21 5.57 -5.41
C ASN A 181 1.84 5.66 -6.80
N TYR A 182 1.07 6.03 -7.83
CA TYR A 182 1.60 6.24 -9.17
C TYR A 182 2.70 7.31 -9.19
N LEU A 183 2.46 8.46 -8.55
CA LEU A 183 3.43 9.55 -8.47
C LEU A 183 4.69 9.16 -7.68
N VAL A 184 4.58 8.41 -6.58
CA VAL A 184 5.75 7.91 -5.82
C VAL A 184 6.63 7.00 -6.66
N HIS A 185 6.02 6.10 -7.45
CA HIS A 185 6.78 5.19 -8.29
C HIS A 185 7.39 5.89 -9.51
N LEU A 186 6.73 6.90 -10.06
CA LEU A 186 7.34 7.73 -11.10
C LEU A 186 8.50 8.58 -10.56
N SER A 187 8.34 9.23 -9.41
CA SER A 187 9.35 10.14 -8.85
C SER A 187 10.63 9.44 -8.39
N SER A 188 10.52 8.17 -8.00
CA SER A 188 11.66 7.34 -7.58
C SER A 188 12.37 6.63 -8.73
N SER A 189 11.84 6.72 -9.95
CA SER A 189 12.44 6.12 -11.14
C SER A 189 13.70 6.86 -11.58
N ARG A 190 14.68 6.11 -12.09
CA ARG A 190 15.89 6.66 -12.73
C ARG A 190 15.80 6.70 -14.25
N GLU A 191 14.72 6.20 -14.81
CA GLU A 191 14.50 6.19 -16.26
C GLU A 191 14.03 7.58 -16.74
N PRO A 192 14.72 8.22 -17.70
CA PRO A 192 14.38 9.57 -18.16
C PRO A 192 12.95 9.71 -18.69
N GLU A 193 12.40 8.65 -19.29
CA GLU A 193 11.02 8.65 -19.79
C GLU A 193 9.98 8.71 -18.67
N LEU A 194 10.23 8.02 -17.55
CA LEU A 194 9.34 7.98 -16.40
C LEU A 194 9.42 9.29 -15.59
N GLU A 195 10.61 9.87 -15.51
CA GLU A 195 10.82 11.20 -14.96
C GLU A 195 10.04 12.26 -15.74
N LYS A 196 10.15 12.27 -17.07
CA LYS A 196 9.36 13.19 -17.89
C LYS A 196 7.85 13.01 -17.69
N LYS A 197 7.38 11.77 -17.52
CA LYS A 197 5.97 11.49 -17.19
C LYS A 197 5.57 12.06 -15.83
N PHE A 198 6.45 12.01 -14.84
CA PHE A 198 6.21 12.63 -13.53
C PHE A 198 5.99 14.14 -13.67
N GLU A 199 6.91 14.83 -14.35
CA GLU A 199 6.85 16.28 -14.55
C GLU A 199 5.56 16.70 -15.27
N ILE A 200 5.18 16.01 -16.34
CA ILE A 200 3.93 16.25 -17.08
C ILE A 200 2.70 16.11 -16.17
N GLU A 201 2.63 15.08 -15.33
CA GLU A 201 1.49 14.89 -14.42
C GLU A 201 1.48 15.95 -13.31
N ILE A 202 2.64 16.38 -12.81
CA ILE A 202 2.74 17.50 -11.86
C ILE A 202 2.21 18.80 -12.47
N GLU A 203 2.62 19.16 -13.68
CA GLU A 203 2.12 20.34 -14.40
C GLU A 203 0.61 20.29 -14.65
N LYS A 204 0.10 19.11 -15.01
CA LYS A 204 -1.34 18.86 -15.18
C LYS A 204 -2.11 19.02 -13.88
N ILE A 205 -1.56 18.58 -12.76
CA ILE A 205 -2.19 18.78 -11.44
C ILE A 205 -2.16 20.26 -11.05
N GLN A 206 -1.03 20.95 -11.25
CA GLN A 206 -0.90 22.38 -10.95
C GLN A 206 -1.88 23.22 -11.77
N SER A 207 -1.95 23.00 -13.09
CA SER A 207 -2.84 23.74 -13.99
C SER A 207 -4.32 23.57 -13.60
N ARG A 208 -4.74 22.36 -13.21
CA ARG A 208 -6.10 22.11 -12.70
C ARG A 208 -6.38 22.80 -11.36
N ASN A 209 -5.36 23.01 -10.54
CA ASN A 209 -5.46 23.55 -9.19
C ASN A 209 -4.97 25.00 -9.09
N ARG A 210 -5.17 25.82 -10.14
CA ARG A 210 -4.82 27.26 -10.19
C ARG A 210 -3.35 27.53 -9.86
N GLY A 211 -2.45 26.68 -10.35
CA GLY A 211 -1.01 26.78 -10.13
C GLY A 211 -0.52 26.22 -8.79
N ARG A 212 -1.38 25.55 -8.01
CA ARG A 212 -1.00 24.99 -6.70
C ARG A 212 -1.01 23.47 -6.72
N LEU A 213 -0.06 22.84 -6.04
CA LEU A 213 -0.13 21.40 -5.79
C LEU A 213 -1.00 21.10 -4.57
N PRO A 214 -1.87 20.09 -4.60
CA PRO A 214 -2.53 19.56 -3.41
C PRO A 214 -1.50 19.14 -2.37
N MET A 215 -1.81 19.31 -1.08
CA MET A 215 -0.86 19.09 0.02
C MET A 215 -0.27 17.68 0.02
N GLU A 216 -1.04 16.67 -0.41
CA GLU A 216 -0.59 15.29 -0.52
C GLU A 216 0.51 15.14 -1.59
N VAL A 217 0.36 15.83 -2.72
CA VAL A 217 1.31 15.79 -3.85
C VAL A 217 2.57 16.60 -3.55
N GLN A 218 2.46 17.69 -2.78
CA GLN A 218 3.60 18.53 -2.40
C GLN A 218 4.74 17.73 -1.75
N GLY A 219 4.41 16.76 -0.88
CA GLY A 219 5.42 15.91 -0.24
C GLY A 219 6.17 15.03 -1.24
N ILE A 220 5.48 14.46 -2.23
CA ILE A 220 6.10 13.65 -3.29
C ILE A 220 7.00 14.52 -4.17
N TYR A 221 6.51 15.71 -4.54
CA TYR A 221 7.29 16.65 -5.35
C TYR A 221 8.56 17.12 -4.63
N ALA A 222 8.48 17.35 -3.32
CA ALA A 222 9.67 17.68 -2.53
C ALA A 222 10.70 16.53 -2.52
N ILE A 223 10.26 15.28 -2.37
CA ILE A 223 11.13 14.09 -2.46
C ILE A 223 11.75 13.96 -3.86
N TYR A 224 10.98 14.27 -4.91
CA TYR A 224 11.48 14.30 -6.29
C TYR A 224 12.63 15.31 -6.43
N LEU A 225 12.42 16.56 -6.01
CA LEU A 225 13.44 17.62 -6.08
C LEU A 225 14.70 17.23 -5.30
N LEU A 226 14.55 16.65 -4.10
CA LEU A 226 15.66 16.14 -3.30
C LEU A 226 16.44 15.04 -4.00
N THR A 227 15.73 14.05 -4.56
CA THR A 227 16.33 12.90 -5.24
C THR A 227 17.13 13.35 -6.47
N LYS A 228 16.65 14.38 -7.16
CA LYS A 228 17.32 15.01 -8.31
C LYS A 228 18.42 15.99 -7.93
N GLN A 229 18.60 16.25 -6.63
CA GLN A 229 19.53 17.27 -6.14
C GLN A 229 19.25 18.63 -6.79
N ASN A 230 17.97 18.94 -7.05
CA ASN A 230 17.57 20.23 -7.54
C ASN A 230 17.62 21.24 -6.38
N PRO A 231 18.39 22.34 -6.47
CA PRO A 231 18.48 23.38 -5.43
C PRO A 231 17.13 23.97 -5.02
N GLU A 232 16.10 23.91 -5.88
CA GLU A 232 14.73 24.31 -5.56
C GLU A 232 14.12 23.52 -4.40
N ALA A 233 14.66 22.33 -4.09
CA ALA A 233 14.20 21.51 -2.98
C ALA A 233 14.20 22.27 -1.64
N ILE A 234 15.23 23.09 -1.37
CA ILE A 234 15.32 23.83 -0.11
C ILE A 234 14.20 24.86 0.05
N PRO A 235 14.07 25.88 -0.82
CA PRO A 235 13.03 26.89 -0.65
C PRO A 235 11.63 26.27 -0.70
N TYR A 236 11.45 25.18 -1.47
CA TYR A 236 10.18 24.46 -1.50
C TYR A 236 9.87 23.79 -0.15
N LEU A 237 10.79 22.99 0.39
CA LEU A 237 10.63 22.32 1.68
C LEU A 237 10.52 23.32 2.84
N GLN A 238 11.29 24.40 2.80
CA GLN A 238 11.19 25.49 3.77
C GLN A 238 9.79 26.10 3.75
N GLY A 239 9.23 26.38 2.56
CA GLY A 239 7.86 26.84 2.42
C GLY A 239 6.82 25.87 3.00
N LEU A 240 7.03 24.55 2.88
CA LEU A 240 6.16 23.55 3.54
C LEU A 240 6.29 23.61 5.07
N VAL A 241 7.51 23.81 5.57
CA VAL A 241 7.78 23.90 7.00
C VAL A 241 7.14 25.16 7.61
N ASP A 242 7.32 26.30 6.96
CA ASP A 242 6.83 27.60 7.40
C ASP A 242 5.29 27.69 7.34
N ASN A 243 4.66 27.06 6.34
CA ASN A 243 3.19 27.05 6.23
C ASN A 243 2.50 26.10 7.23
N SER A 244 3.26 25.28 7.95
CA SER A 244 2.72 24.35 8.95
C SER A 244 3.06 24.79 10.39
N VAL A 245 3.39 26.07 10.58
CA VAL A 245 3.65 26.68 11.90
C VAL A 245 2.43 26.49 12.82
N GLY A 246 2.68 26.01 14.04
CA GLY A 246 1.64 25.65 15.03
C GLY A 246 1.24 24.17 15.02
N ILE A 247 1.70 23.39 14.04
CA ILE A 247 1.57 21.93 14.03
C ILE A 247 2.74 21.27 14.74
N TRP A 248 3.93 21.88 14.65
CA TRP A 248 5.17 21.35 15.20
C TRP A 248 5.15 21.17 16.72
N ASP A 249 4.38 21.99 17.43
CA ASP A 249 4.31 22.02 18.89
C ASP A 249 3.08 21.27 19.44
N GLN A 250 2.24 20.71 18.56
CA GLN A 250 1.08 19.93 18.99
C GLN A 250 1.51 18.54 19.46
N PRO A 251 1.00 18.06 20.60
CA PRO A 251 1.17 16.68 21.01
C PRO A 251 0.66 15.73 19.93
N ARG A 252 1.44 14.67 19.64
CA ARG A 252 1.08 13.63 18.65
C ARG A 252 -0.33 13.09 18.82
N GLU A 253 -0.78 12.94 20.06
CA GLU A 253 -2.12 12.45 20.42
C GLU A 253 -3.25 13.32 19.83
N GLN A 254 -3.00 14.62 19.69
CA GLN A 254 -3.96 15.58 19.13
C GLN A 254 -3.93 15.60 17.59
N LEU A 255 -2.78 15.31 16.99
CA LEU A 255 -2.60 15.28 15.53
C LEU A 255 -3.18 14.02 14.88
N GLY A 256 -3.14 12.90 15.60
CA GLY A 256 -3.47 11.59 15.04
C GLY A 256 -2.36 11.03 14.14
N LEU A 257 -2.32 9.70 14.01
CA LEU A 257 -1.19 8.96 13.43
C LEU A 257 -0.79 9.43 12.02
N MET A 258 -1.75 9.54 11.11
CA MET A 258 -1.49 9.86 9.70
C MET A 258 -0.92 11.27 9.50
N LYS A 259 -1.46 12.26 10.20
CA LYS A 259 -0.93 13.63 10.15
C LYS A 259 0.46 13.68 10.75
N SER A 260 0.67 13.04 11.89
CA SER A 260 1.98 12.97 12.56
C SER A 260 3.07 12.40 11.63
N LEU A 261 2.79 11.31 10.94
CA LEU A 261 3.71 10.70 9.97
C LEU A 261 3.99 11.62 8.78
N LYS A 262 2.96 12.29 8.24
CA LYS A 262 3.11 13.25 7.12
C LYS A 262 4.04 14.41 7.49
N TYR A 263 3.80 15.05 8.64
CA TYR A 263 4.59 16.18 9.10
C TYR A 263 6.01 15.80 9.53
N SER A 264 6.17 14.64 10.18
CA SER A 264 7.48 14.06 10.48
C SER A 264 8.31 13.85 9.20
N SER A 265 7.69 13.33 8.13
CA SER A 265 8.36 13.13 6.84
C SER A 265 8.80 14.44 6.19
N ILE A 266 7.97 15.50 6.24
CA ILE A 266 8.34 16.84 5.73
C ILE A 266 9.59 17.37 6.45
N LEU A 267 9.62 17.30 7.79
CA LEU A 267 10.79 17.74 8.56
C LEU A 267 12.04 16.90 8.26
N ALA A 268 11.88 15.59 8.13
CA ALA A 268 12.99 14.70 7.80
C ALA A 268 13.58 15.04 6.42
N ASN A 269 12.73 15.27 5.42
CA ASN A 269 13.13 15.69 4.08
C ASN A 269 13.79 17.08 4.09
N TYR A 270 13.25 18.04 4.86
CA TYR A 270 13.86 19.36 5.00
C TYR A 270 15.25 19.29 5.64
N ALA A 271 15.42 18.47 6.68
CA ALA A 271 16.72 18.23 7.27
C ALA A 271 17.72 17.62 6.29
N GLN A 272 17.28 16.66 5.47
CA GLN A 272 18.13 16.12 4.39
C GLN A 272 18.52 17.21 3.38
N ALA A 273 17.61 18.12 3.02
CA ALA A 273 17.90 19.26 2.15
C ALA A 273 19.00 20.15 2.76
N LEU A 274 18.85 20.51 4.04
CA LEU A 274 19.82 21.31 4.78
C LEU A 274 21.21 20.66 4.81
N MET A 275 21.25 19.34 5.04
CA MET A 275 22.48 18.57 5.00
C MET A 275 23.11 18.55 3.60
N ILE A 276 22.34 18.23 2.56
CA ILE A 276 22.86 18.02 1.20
C ILE A 276 23.33 19.33 0.57
N PHE A 277 22.53 20.39 0.67
CA PHE A 277 22.75 21.61 -0.08
C PHE A 277 23.41 22.73 0.72
N ASN A 278 23.16 22.83 2.02
CA ASN A 278 23.74 23.90 2.85
C ASN A 278 24.91 23.41 3.70
N GLY A 279 25.05 22.09 3.90
CA GLY A 279 25.97 21.53 4.89
C GLY A 279 25.62 21.92 6.32
N ASP A 280 24.40 22.41 6.58
CA ASP A 280 23.99 22.91 7.90
C ASP A 280 23.58 21.74 8.81
N LEU A 281 24.59 21.12 9.43
CA LEU A 281 24.39 20.01 10.37
C LEU A 281 23.65 20.43 11.64
N LYS A 282 23.74 21.70 12.05
CA LYS A 282 23.13 22.17 13.29
C LYS A 282 21.62 22.30 13.11
N LEU A 283 21.18 23.03 12.09
CA LEU A 283 19.76 23.19 11.82
C LEU A 283 19.13 21.86 11.39
N ALA A 284 19.86 21.01 10.65
CA ALA A 284 19.41 19.67 10.32
C ALA A 284 19.15 18.82 11.58
N ARG A 285 20.02 18.88 12.59
CA ARG A 285 19.85 18.16 13.85
C ARG A 285 18.63 18.65 14.62
N GLU A 286 18.47 19.96 14.76
CA GLU A 286 17.28 20.55 15.38
C GLU A 286 15.99 20.12 14.68
N THR A 287 16.00 20.12 13.34
CA THR A 287 14.88 19.70 12.50
C THR A 287 14.57 18.20 12.64
N LEU A 288 15.57 17.33 12.66
CA LEU A 288 15.38 15.89 12.87
C LEU A 288 14.87 15.56 14.26
N ASN A 289 15.30 16.29 15.29
CA ASN A 289 14.77 16.13 16.65
C ASN A 289 13.28 16.48 16.72
N ARG A 290 12.84 17.54 16.00
CA ARG A 290 11.42 17.84 15.85
C ARG A 290 10.68 16.75 15.07
N SER A 291 11.28 16.22 14.00
CA SER A 291 10.71 15.09 13.26
C SER A 291 10.50 13.89 14.19
N LYS A 292 11.52 13.51 14.98
CA LYS A 292 11.48 12.43 15.96
C LYS A 292 10.38 12.62 17.01
N ALA A 293 10.16 13.83 17.49
CA ALA A 293 9.11 14.13 18.47
C ALA A 293 7.69 13.89 17.91
N LEU A 294 7.51 14.05 16.60
CA LEU A 294 6.25 13.75 15.91
C LEU A 294 6.15 12.27 15.49
N THR A 295 7.24 11.54 15.48
CA THR A 295 7.25 10.14 15.07
C THR A 295 6.83 9.23 16.24
N GLY A 296 5.93 8.29 15.96
CA GLY A 296 5.60 7.22 16.89
C GLY A 296 6.43 5.97 16.71
N ARG A 297 6.22 5.01 17.62
CA ARG A 297 6.73 3.64 17.46
C ARG A 297 6.31 3.06 16.10
N GLY A 298 7.28 2.57 15.33
CA GLY A 298 7.13 2.06 13.97
C GLY A 298 7.28 3.09 12.85
N GLY A 299 7.44 4.38 13.15
CA GLY A 299 7.66 5.44 12.16
C GLY A 299 9.12 5.88 12.03
N GLU A 300 10.02 5.35 12.85
CA GLU A 300 11.40 5.80 13.03
C GLU A 300 12.22 5.73 11.73
N PHE A 301 11.83 4.85 10.81
CA PHE A 301 12.42 4.72 9.47
C PHE A 301 12.46 6.04 8.69
N GLN A 302 11.57 6.99 8.98
CA GLN A 302 11.49 8.30 8.32
C GLN A 302 12.74 9.17 8.58
N PHE A 303 13.37 9.06 9.75
CA PHE A 303 14.43 9.99 10.17
C PHE A 303 15.72 9.30 10.65
N VAL A 304 15.67 8.03 11.08
CA VAL A 304 16.82 7.35 11.71
C VAL A 304 18.05 7.30 10.80
N HIS A 305 17.85 7.00 9.51
CA HIS A 305 18.95 6.98 8.55
C HIS A 305 19.61 8.37 8.40
N SER A 306 18.82 9.45 8.41
CA SER A 306 19.33 10.82 8.40
C SER A 306 20.09 11.15 9.69
N MET A 307 19.59 10.72 10.85
CA MET A 307 20.27 10.91 12.14
C MET A 307 21.61 10.18 12.19
N ILE A 308 21.68 8.92 11.73
CA ILE A 308 22.94 8.16 11.67
C ILE A 308 23.96 8.87 10.77
N ALA A 309 23.53 9.30 9.58
CA ALA A 309 24.40 10.06 8.67
C ALA A 309 24.87 11.38 9.31
N LEU A 310 23.98 12.09 9.99
CA LEU A 310 24.28 13.35 10.67
C LEU A 310 25.31 13.18 11.78
N GLU A 311 25.14 12.20 12.68
CA GLU A 311 26.11 11.97 13.76
C GLU A 311 27.49 11.61 13.20
N TYR A 312 27.54 10.78 12.16
CA TYR A 312 28.80 10.46 11.50
C TYR A 312 29.47 11.71 10.91
N LEU A 313 28.72 12.54 10.18
CA LEU A 313 29.20 13.79 9.59
C LEU A 313 29.62 14.83 10.64
N ALA A 314 29.00 14.81 11.82
CA ALA A 314 29.36 15.67 12.95
C ALA A 314 30.63 15.21 13.69
N GLY A 315 31.22 14.07 13.32
CA GLY A 315 32.39 13.49 13.97
C GLY A 315 32.06 12.53 15.12
N ASN A 316 30.78 12.30 15.42
CA ASN A 316 30.31 11.45 16.51
C ASN A 316 30.08 10.02 16.02
N LYS A 317 31.14 9.37 15.51
CA LYS A 317 31.05 8.03 14.91
C LYS A 317 30.48 6.98 15.88
N ALA A 318 30.85 7.03 17.16
CA ALA A 318 30.34 6.10 18.16
C ALA A 318 28.82 6.21 18.35
N ASP A 319 28.28 7.43 18.37
CA ASP A 319 26.85 7.68 18.51
C ASP A 319 26.09 7.24 17.26
N ALA A 320 26.67 7.44 16.06
CA ALA A 320 26.10 6.94 14.81
C ALA A 320 25.96 5.40 14.81
N LEU A 321 26.98 4.68 15.31
CA LEU A 321 26.95 3.22 15.44
C LEU A 321 25.95 2.77 16.51
N ASN A 322 25.86 3.47 17.63
CA ASN A 322 24.88 3.15 18.67
C ASN A 322 23.45 3.33 18.17
N LEU A 323 23.15 4.45 17.50
CA LEU A 323 21.85 4.68 16.86
C LEU A 323 21.50 3.58 15.85
N TYR A 324 22.49 3.12 15.08
CA TYR A 324 22.29 2.01 14.15
C TYR A 324 21.95 0.70 14.85
N ARG A 325 22.68 0.32 15.91
CA ARG A 325 22.45 -0.90 16.68
C ARG A 325 21.09 -0.89 17.38
N GLU A 326 20.74 0.21 18.02
CA GLU A 326 19.45 0.38 18.71
C GLU A 326 18.25 0.24 17.78
N ASN A 327 18.44 0.50 16.49
CA ASN A 327 17.38 0.50 15.49
C ASN A 327 17.52 -0.64 14.47
N LEU A 328 18.41 -1.61 14.69
CA LEU A 328 18.77 -2.63 13.70
C LEU A 328 17.56 -3.47 13.27
N GLU A 329 16.74 -3.92 14.22
CA GLU A 329 15.52 -4.69 13.92
C GLU A 329 14.53 -3.92 13.03
N MET A 330 14.35 -2.63 13.31
CA MET A 330 13.48 -1.75 12.54
C MET A 330 14.03 -1.51 11.14
N LEU A 331 15.34 -1.30 11.02
CA LEU A 331 16.01 -1.13 9.72
C LEU A 331 15.87 -2.39 8.86
N HIS A 332 15.97 -3.58 9.45
CA HIS A 332 15.69 -4.85 8.76
C HIS A 332 14.23 -5.00 8.34
N ALA A 333 13.30 -4.66 9.23
CA ALA A 333 11.87 -4.78 8.95
C ALA A 333 11.41 -3.89 7.79
N TYR A 334 12.08 -2.75 7.57
CA TYR A 334 11.78 -1.86 6.45
C TYR A 334 12.49 -2.26 5.16
N ASP A 335 13.82 -2.11 5.11
CA ASP A 335 14.74 -2.51 4.02
C ASP A 335 16.12 -1.91 4.37
N ILE A 336 16.97 -2.73 4.97
CA ILE A 336 18.31 -2.31 5.43
C ILE A 336 19.20 -1.84 4.28
N HIS A 337 19.04 -2.42 3.08
CA HIS A 337 19.85 -2.07 1.92
C HIS A 337 19.47 -0.69 1.38
N LYS A 338 18.16 -0.39 1.32
CA LYS A 338 17.67 0.94 0.98
C LYS A 338 18.13 2.00 2.00
N MET A 339 18.13 1.64 3.29
CA MET A 339 18.62 2.52 4.34
C MET A 339 20.13 2.80 4.23
N HIS A 340 20.96 1.78 3.99
CA HIS A 340 22.39 1.95 3.71
C HIS A 340 22.63 2.84 2.49
N ALA A 341 21.87 2.65 1.41
CA ALA A 341 21.98 3.49 0.22
C ALA A 341 21.64 4.96 0.52
N SER A 342 20.63 5.21 1.35
CA SER A 342 20.25 6.56 1.80
C SER A 342 21.34 7.20 2.66
N ILE A 343 21.84 6.50 3.69
CA ILE A 343 22.94 6.96 4.57
C ILE A 343 24.16 7.33 3.73
N ARG A 344 24.56 6.46 2.81
CA ARG A 344 25.69 6.69 1.90
C ARG A 344 25.51 7.98 1.09
N THR A 345 24.32 8.16 0.53
CA THR A 345 23.97 9.31 -0.31
C THR A 345 24.08 10.60 0.50
N LEU A 346 23.50 10.64 1.69
CA LEU A 346 23.58 11.79 2.58
C LEU A 346 25.02 12.12 2.96
N ILE A 347 25.81 11.13 3.38
CA ILE A 347 27.23 11.34 3.73
C ILE A 347 28.01 11.88 2.54
N GLN A 348 27.85 11.26 1.36
CA GLN A 348 28.59 11.66 0.17
C GLN A 348 28.32 13.11 -0.21
N PHE A 349 27.05 13.52 -0.32
CA PHE A 349 26.69 14.85 -0.78
C PHE A 349 26.91 15.93 0.27
N THR A 350 26.60 15.67 1.53
CA THR A 350 26.87 16.62 2.61
C THR A 350 28.35 16.84 2.82
N CYS A 351 29.17 15.79 2.75
CA CYS A 351 30.60 15.94 2.88
C CYS A 351 31.23 16.68 1.69
N LEU A 352 30.72 16.46 0.47
CA LEU A 352 31.09 17.28 -0.69
C LEU A 352 30.80 18.75 -0.42
N GLN A 353 29.66 19.08 0.17
CA GLN A 353 29.31 20.46 0.48
C GLN A 353 30.14 21.06 1.63
N LEU A 354 30.49 20.27 2.63
CA LEU A 354 31.30 20.71 3.77
C LEU A 354 32.78 20.87 3.44
N LYS A 355 33.35 19.98 2.61
CA LYS A 355 34.80 19.88 2.36
C LYS A 355 35.22 20.26 0.95
N GLY A 356 34.28 20.41 0.01
CA GLY A 356 34.58 20.67 -1.41
C GLY A 356 35.20 19.49 -2.16
N GLU A 357 35.25 18.30 -1.57
CA GLU A 357 35.92 17.12 -2.11
C GLU A 357 34.99 15.90 -2.21
N ASN A 358 35.29 14.97 -3.13
CA ASN A 358 34.49 13.76 -3.31
C ASN A 358 34.67 12.78 -2.15
N CYS A 359 33.73 12.78 -1.20
CA CYS A 359 33.75 11.91 -0.03
C CYS A 359 33.15 10.51 -0.25
N LYS A 360 32.98 10.06 -1.51
CA LYS A 360 32.47 8.71 -1.80
C LYS A 360 33.25 7.58 -1.09
N PRO A 361 34.61 7.61 -0.98
CA PRO A 361 35.34 6.59 -0.24
C PRO A 361 34.97 6.55 1.25
N GLN A 362 34.90 7.72 1.91
CA GLN A 362 34.53 7.84 3.33
C GLN A 362 33.10 7.33 3.58
N ALA A 363 32.17 7.61 2.66
CA ALA A 363 30.81 7.11 2.74
C ALA A 363 30.76 5.58 2.61
N LEU A 364 31.54 4.99 1.68
CA LEU A 364 31.60 3.54 1.49
C LEU A 364 32.22 2.82 2.69
N GLU A 365 33.30 3.36 3.24
CA GLU A 365 33.96 2.81 4.43
C GLU A 365 33.00 2.70 5.61
N PHE A 366 32.24 3.76 5.89
CA PHE A 366 31.26 3.75 6.96
C PHE A 366 30.13 2.73 6.71
N ILE A 367 29.65 2.59 5.47
CA ILE A 367 28.64 1.57 5.14
C ILE A 367 29.17 0.15 5.35
N GLU A 368 30.43 -0.12 5.02
CA GLU A 368 31.03 -1.44 5.29
C GLU A 368 31.13 -1.72 6.80
N GLU A 369 31.34 -0.70 7.64
CA GLU A 369 31.27 -0.85 9.08
C GLU A 369 29.84 -1.14 9.57
N LEU A 370 28.84 -0.41 9.07
CA LEU A 370 27.43 -0.71 9.41
C LEU A 370 27.05 -2.14 9.02
N LYS A 371 27.51 -2.64 7.87
CA LYS A 371 27.29 -4.04 7.47
C LYS A 371 27.93 -5.02 8.45
N LYS A 372 29.14 -4.76 8.95
CA LYS A 372 29.78 -5.60 9.96
C LYS A 372 28.94 -5.65 11.24
N GLU A 373 28.43 -4.50 11.69
CA GLU A 373 27.53 -4.43 12.85
C GLU A 373 26.24 -5.25 12.65
N SER A 374 25.68 -5.27 11.44
CA SER A 374 24.47 -6.06 11.14
C SER A 374 24.66 -7.59 11.19
N LEU A 375 25.92 -8.06 11.12
CA LEU A 375 26.27 -9.48 11.18
C LEU A 375 26.51 -9.97 12.61
N VAL A 376 26.62 -9.06 13.58
CA VAL A 376 26.79 -9.40 14.99
C VAL A 376 25.40 -9.67 15.58
N PRO A 377 25.10 -10.87 16.11
CA PRO A 377 23.81 -11.15 16.72
C PRO A 377 23.57 -10.17 17.88
N SER A 378 22.37 -9.59 17.92
CA SER A 378 21.94 -8.69 19.00
C SER A 378 22.16 -9.39 20.35
N ARG A 379 22.87 -8.72 21.25
CA ARG A 379 23.11 -9.20 22.62
C ARG A 379 21.95 -8.89 23.53
#